data_AF-A0A8H4EH55-F1
#
_entry.id   AF-A0A8H4EH55-F1
#
_cell.length_a   1.000
_cell.length_b   1.000
_cell.length_c   1.000
_cell.angle_alpha   90.00
_cell.angle_beta   90.00
_cell.angle_gamma   90.00
#
_symmetry.space_group_name_H-M   'P 1'
#
loop_
_entity.id
_entity.type
_entity.pdbx_description
1 polymer ?
#
loop_
_entity_poly.entity_id
_entity_poly.type
_entity_poly.pdbx_seq_one_letter_code
_entity_poly.pdbx_strand_id
1 'polypeptide(L)'
;MVLEGTQKEIHFVVLVHGLWGNPGHLKYLMDQLIAKYKDRIHILNAKRNTSDYTYDGIDICGERLVKEINEEVKYINDKNLYKVSKVSFVGYSLGGLIARYAIGVLYNQGFFNEIKPMFFTTIATPHLGTRRDENKFLVKIVNWVSSNLISKTGEQLNYMDKFDGDEPILSVMSNPEKVFYKALAAFKYRKLYANTRNDRTVPFWTAAIADVDPFIDLKKITIEKNDKFGALIKSISKQDAIPVKVPWTKKIVGVSKTILFYLIISVLLPLWIIIVLSTLTTQSLISRRRVAKILAASRVKDSNWNITSNQTRPNVIVSNIEEDATETVINIQNFLTHSLPPSPTKQSPSNKIVESNANAIMMTEFTTSSLFPRVPICGAQNISFTYLNMLGWEKFVVFIDSLNAHASIIVRNKRAGGKGKEIIRHFIEEVFIP
;
A
#
# COMPACT_ATOMS: atom_id res chain seq x y z
N MET A 1 -38.30 24.82 -11.22
CA MET A 1 -37.41 25.88 -11.74
C MET A 1 -36.04 25.67 -11.13
N VAL A 2 -35.09 25.11 -11.90
CA VAL A 2 -33.66 25.19 -11.56
C VAL A 2 -33.23 26.58 -12.01
N LEU A 3 -32.72 27.41 -11.09
CA LEU A 3 -32.21 28.74 -11.42
C LEU A 3 -31.06 28.56 -12.43
N GLU A 4 -31.20 29.13 -13.63
CA GLU A 4 -30.11 29.27 -14.59
C GLU A 4 -28.92 29.93 -13.88
N GLY A 5 -27.79 29.23 -13.80
CA GLY A 5 -26.52 29.76 -13.30
C GLY A 5 -25.94 29.13 -12.03
N THR A 6 -26.62 28.20 -11.34
CA THR A 6 -26.03 27.51 -10.17
C THR A 6 -25.59 26.08 -10.51
N GLN A 7 -24.29 25.90 -10.75
CA GLN A 7 -23.68 24.57 -10.93
C GLN A 7 -23.89 23.73 -9.65
N LYS A 8 -24.27 22.46 -9.81
CA LYS A 8 -24.41 21.55 -8.67
C LYS A 8 -23.04 21.09 -8.18
N GLU A 9 -22.73 21.35 -6.92
CA GLU A 9 -21.51 20.85 -6.31
C GLU A 9 -21.52 19.32 -6.19
N ILE A 10 -20.41 18.68 -6.56
CA ILE A 10 -20.24 17.23 -6.48
C ILE A 10 -18.94 16.85 -5.78
N HIS A 11 -18.99 15.75 -5.02
CA HIS A 11 -17.82 15.18 -4.38
C HIS A 11 -17.20 14.11 -5.30
N PHE A 12 -16.02 14.41 -5.82
CA PHE A 12 -15.27 13.52 -6.69
C PHE A 12 -14.51 12.45 -5.87
N VAL A 13 -14.71 11.18 -6.17
CA VAL A 13 -14.09 10.06 -5.45
C VAL A 13 -13.20 9.27 -6.41
N VAL A 14 -11.93 9.15 -6.07
CA VAL A 14 -10.94 8.41 -6.87
C VAL A 14 -10.67 7.07 -6.22
N LEU A 15 -10.95 5.98 -6.91
CA LEU A 15 -10.65 4.61 -6.49
C LEU A 15 -9.41 4.11 -7.23
N VAL A 16 -8.41 3.62 -6.50
CA VAL A 16 -7.12 3.20 -7.06
C VAL A 16 -6.80 1.76 -6.67
N HIS A 17 -6.74 0.87 -7.66
CA HIS A 17 -6.45 -0.55 -7.45
C HIS A 17 -4.95 -0.83 -7.19
N GLY A 18 -4.65 -2.03 -6.68
CA GLY A 18 -3.30 -2.48 -6.36
C GLY A 18 -2.54 -3.14 -7.53
N LEU A 19 -1.39 -3.73 -7.20
CA LEU A 19 -0.52 -4.50 -8.11
C LEU A 19 -1.31 -5.62 -8.81
N TRP A 20 -1.08 -5.79 -10.12
CA TRP A 20 -1.81 -6.72 -11.00
C TRP A 20 -3.33 -6.50 -11.00
N GLY A 21 -3.76 -5.30 -10.60
CA GLY A 21 -5.15 -4.95 -10.43
C GLY A 21 -5.83 -4.47 -11.69
N ASN A 22 -7.13 -4.28 -11.57
CA ASN A 22 -7.98 -3.58 -12.53
C ASN A 22 -9.14 -2.92 -11.75
N PRO A 23 -9.90 -2.00 -12.37
CA PRO A 23 -11.06 -1.36 -11.74
C PRO A 23 -12.08 -2.33 -11.12
N GLY A 24 -12.19 -3.54 -11.67
CA GLY A 24 -13.06 -4.60 -11.18
C GLY A 24 -12.76 -5.04 -9.75
N HIS A 25 -11.53 -4.85 -9.26
CA HIS A 25 -11.18 -5.18 -7.87
C HIS A 25 -11.95 -4.31 -6.86
N LEU A 26 -12.15 -3.03 -7.17
CA LEU A 26 -12.90 -2.10 -6.29
C LEU A 26 -14.36 -1.96 -6.69
N LYS A 27 -14.86 -2.81 -7.61
CA LYS A 27 -16.24 -2.71 -8.11
C LYS A 27 -17.27 -2.82 -7.00
N TYR A 28 -17.10 -3.73 -6.03
CA TYR A 28 -18.06 -3.86 -4.94
C TYR A 28 -18.14 -2.56 -4.11
N LEU A 29 -17.00 -1.98 -3.74
CA LEU A 29 -16.96 -0.69 -3.05
C LEU A 29 -17.64 0.43 -3.87
N MET A 30 -17.30 0.52 -5.16
CA MET A 30 -17.89 1.48 -6.09
C MET A 30 -19.43 1.36 -6.14
N ASP A 31 -19.94 0.14 -6.33
CA ASP A 31 -21.37 -0.13 -6.42
C ASP A 31 -22.10 0.27 -5.13
N GLN A 32 -21.50 0.02 -3.96
CA GLN A 32 -22.09 0.39 -2.67
C GLN A 32 -22.06 1.91 -2.41
N LEU A 33 -21.00 2.61 -2.82
CA LEU A 33 -20.93 4.07 -2.76
C LEU A 33 -21.99 4.72 -3.64
N ILE A 34 -22.15 4.25 -4.89
CA ILE A 34 -23.17 4.74 -5.82
C ILE A 34 -24.57 4.46 -5.27
N ALA A 35 -24.82 3.26 -4.74
CA ALA A 35 -26.11 2.90 -4.17
C ALA A 35 -26.53 3.83 -3.01
N LYS A 36 -25.58 4.22 -2.15
CA LYS A 36 -25.87 5.09 -0.99
C LYS A 36 -25.95 6.57 -1.35
N TYR A 37 -24.99 7.07 -2.13
CA TYR A 37 -24.82 8.51 -2.32
C TYR A 37 -25.31 9.05 -3.66
N LYS A 38 -25.62 8.16 -4.62
CA LYS A 38 -26.23 8.48 -5.91
C LYS A 38 -25.51 9.65 -6.60
N ASP A 39 -26.24 10.71 -6.87
CA ASP A 39 -25.86 11.94 -7.57
C ASP A 39 -25.07 12.95 -6.71
N ARG A 40 -24.82 12.65 -5.43
CA ARG A 40 -23.94 13.47 -4.57
C ARG A 40 -22.45 13.24 -4.82
N ILE A 41 -22.10 12.12 -5.46
CA ILE A 41 -20.72 11.75 -5.73
C ILE A 41 -20.52 11.44 -7.21
N HIS A 42 -19.32 11.68 -7.70
CA HIS A 42 -18.85 11.18 -8.99
C HIS A 42 -17.62 10.32 -8.74
N ILE A 43 -17.59 9.10 -9.27
CA ILE A 43 -16.50 8.16 -9.00
C ILE A 43 -15.63 7.97 -10.24
N LEU A 44 -14.33 8.25 -10.11
CA LEU A 44 -13.30 7.75 -11.03
C LEU A 44 -12.74 6.44 -10.49
N ASN A 45 -13.07 5.32 -11.13
CA ASN A 45 -12.45 4.02 -10.85
C ASN A 45 -11.26 3.82 -11.79
N ALA A 46 -10.07 4.19 -11.31
CA ALA A 46 -8.89 4.39 -12.13
C ALA A 46 -8.50 3.11 -12.90
N LYS A 47 -8.29 3.24 -14.21
CA LYS A 47 -8.05 2.10 -15.11
C LYS A 47 -6.70 2.12 -15.82
N ARG A 48 -5.98 3.25 -15.83
CA ARG A 48 -4.75 3.42 -16.62
C ARG A 48 -3.57 2.56 -16.19
N ASN A 49 -3.58 2.07 -14.94
CA ASN A 49 -2.51 1.24 -14.41
C ASN A 49 -2.87 -0.26 -14.38
N THR A 50 -3.86 -0.71 -15.15
CA THR A 50 -4.32 -2.11 -15.13
C THR A 50 -3.19 -3.11 -15.43
N SER A 51 -3.21 -4.25 -14.73
CA SER A 51 -2.32 -5.40 -14.99
C SER A 51 -0.83 -5.09 -14.82
N ASP A 52 -0.01 -5.33 -15.85
CA ASP A 52 1.44 -5.20 -15.87
C ASP A 52 1.91 -3.73 -15.83
N TYR A 53 1.05 -2.77 -16.14
CA TYR A 53 1.38 -1.34 -16.01
C TYR A 53 1.71 -0.94 -14.58
N THR A 54 1.23 -1.69 -13.58
CA THR A 54 1.60 -1.52 -12.17
C THR A 54 3.06 -1.84 -11.85
N TYR A 55 3.84 -2.42 -12.77
CA TYR A 55 5.27 -2.67 -12.56
C TYR A 55 6.12 -1.40 -12.76
N ASP A 56 5.57 -0.39 -13.46
CA ASP A 56 6.31 0.79 -13.91
C ASP A 56 6.76 1.75 -12.79
N GLY A 57 6.37 1.48 -11.55
CA GLY A 57 6.70 2.29 -10.39
C GLY A 57 5.54 3.16 -9.93
N ILE A 58 5.55 3.47 -8.64
CA ILE A 58 4.60 4.33 -7.93
C ILE A 58 4.52 5.72 -8.58
N ASP A 59 5.67 6.28 -8.95
CA ASP A 59 5.80 7.58 -9.63
C ASP A 59 5.14 7.57 -11.01
N ILE A 60 5.53 6.65 -11.89
CA ILE A 60 4.98 6.57 -13.26
C ILE A 60 3.48 6.24 -13.23
N CYS A 61 3.06 5.33 -12.35
CA CYS A 61 1.65 5.03 -12.13
C CYS A 61 0.89 6.25 -11.60
N GLY A 62 1.52 7.01 -10.71
CA GLY A 62 0.97 8.23 -10.13
C GLY A 62 0.77 9.32 -11.18
N GLU A 63 1.73 9.59 -12.05
CA GLU A 63 1.60 10.53 -13.17
C GLU A 63 0.44 10.16 -14.11
N ARG A 64 0.27 8.87 -14.41
CA ARG A 64 -0.86 8.39 -15.22
C ARG A 64 -2.19 8.63 -14.53
N LEU A 65 -2.25 8.39 -13.22
CA LEU A 65 -3.44 8.63 -12.41
C LEU A 65 -3.79 10.13 -12.38
N VAL A 66 -2.80 11.02 -12.21
CA VAL A 66 -2.99 12.49 -12.28
C VAL A 66 -3.59 12.87 -13.62
N LYS A 67 -3.06 12.35 -14.72
CA LYS A 67 -3.60 12.62 -16.06
C LYS A 67 -5.05 12.11 -16.20
N GLU A 68 -5.38 10.96 -15.63
CA GLU A 68 -6.76 10.42 -15.61
C GLU A 68 -7.71 11.33 -14.83
N ILE A 69 -7.28 11.81 -13.66
CA ILE A 69 -8.05 12.71 -12.79
C ILE A 69 -8.31 14.04 -13.48
N ASN A 70 -7.28 14.66 -14.06
CA ASN A 70 -7.42 15.96 -14.72
C ASN A 70 -8.36 15.89 -15.93
N GLU A 71 -8.29 14.81 -16.72
CA GLU A 71 -9.21 14.59 -17.84
C GLU A 71 -10.66 14.39 -17.37
N GLU A 72 -10.87 13.61 -16.30
CA GLU A 72 -12.21 13.36 -15.76
C GLU A 72 -12.82 14.63 -15.15
N VAL A 73 -12.05 15.39 -14.37
CA VAL A 73 -12.50 16.65 -13.77
C VAL A 73 -12.80 17.68 -14.85
N LYS A 74 -11.96 17.78 -15.88
CA LYS A 74 -12.23 18.64 -17.04
C LYS A 74 -13.55 18.24 -17.72
N TYR A 75 -13.75 16.95 -17.98
CA TYR A 75 -14.99 16.45 -18.59
C TYR A 75 -16.24 16.78 -17.76
N ILE A 76 -16.15 16.71 -16.43
CA ILE A 76 -17.27 17.08 -15.53
C ILE A 76 -17.57 18.58 -15.62
N ASN A 77 -16.52 19.41 -15.54
CA ASN A 77 -16.66 20.87 -15.56
C ASN A 77 -17.15 21.39 -16.93
N ASP A 78 -16.70 20.79 -18.04
CA ASP A 78 -17.09 21.16 -19.41
C ASP A 78 -18.59 20.97 -19.67
N LYS A 79 -19.27 20.08 -18.92
CA LYS A 79 -20.73 19.90 -19.02
C LYS A 79 -21.53 21.06 -18.42
N ASN A 80 -20.89 22.00 -17.72
CA ASN A 80 -21.45 23.20 -17.10
C ASN A 80 -22.68 22.98 -16.17
N LEU A 81 -22.95 21.72 -15.79
CA LEU A 81 -24.03 21.33 -14.86
C LEU A 81 -23.49 21.03 -13.46
N TYR A 82 -22.22 20.68 -13.35
CA TYR A 82 -21.58 20.22 -12.12
C TYR A 82 -20.26 20.96 -11.88
N LYS A 83 -19.97 21.23 -10.61
CA LYS A 83 -18.67 21.73 -10.16
C LYS A 83 -18.08 20.75 -9.16
N VAL A 84 -16.88 20.26 -9.42
CA VAL A 84 -16.14 19.46 -8.44
C VAL A 84 -15.70 20.38 -7.30
N SER A 85 -16.29 20.24 -6.11
CA SER A 85 -15.96 21.08 -4.95
C SER A 85 -15.19 20.35 -3.84
N LYS A 86 -15.26 19.02 -3.85
CA LYS A 86 -14.60 18.13 -2.89
C LYS A 86 -13.96 16.96 -3.61
N VAL A 87 -12.87 16.43 -3.05
CA VAL A 87 -12.22 15.22 -3.55
C VAL A 87 -11.84 14.26 -2.43
N SER A 88 -12.01 12.97 -2.69
CA SER A 88 -11.53 11.89 -1.82
C SER A 88 -10.84 10.80 -2.61
N PHE A 89 -9.88 10.15 -1.98
CA PHE A 89 -9.12 9.03 -2.53
C PHE A 89 -9.33 7.78 -1.68
N VAL A 90 -9.55 6.65 -2.35
CA VAL A 90 -9.51 5.32 -1.73
C VAL A 90 -8.53 4.44 -2.49
N GLY A 91 -7.39 4.16 -1.87
CA GLY A 91 -6.35 3.31 -2.43
C GLY A 91 -6.36 1.92 -1.81
N TYR A 92 -6.29 0.88 -2.64
CA TYR A 92 -6.15 -0.50 -2.20
C TYR A 92 -4.76 -1.04 -2.51
N SER A 93 -4.09 -1.61 -1.51
CA SER A 93 -2.75 -2.19 -1.66
C SER A 93 -1.77 -1.15 -2.25
N LEU A 94 -1.00 -1.49 -3.28
CA LEU A 94 -0.13 -0.56 -4.02
C LEU A 94 -0.86 0.73 -4.46
N GLY A 95 -2.17 0.66 -4.73
CA GLY A 95 -2.97 1.81 -5.15
C GLY A 95 -2.99 2.95 -4.14
N GLY A 96 -2.82 2.66 -2.84
CA GLY A 96 -2.67 3.70 -1.82
C GLY A 96 -1.34 4.45 -1.92
N LEU A 97 -0.25 3.79 -2.34
CA LEU A 97 1.03 4.45 -2.59
C LEU A 97 1.00 5.27 -3.88
N ILE A 98 0.39 4.73 -4.94
CA ILE A 98 0.14 5.45 -6.20
C ILE A 98 -0.69 6.71 -5.94
N ALA A 99 -1.74 6.60 -5.12
CA ALA A 99 -2.55 7.74 -4.72
C ALA A 99 -1.75 8.78 -3.92
N ARG A 100 -0.89 8.35 -2.98
CA ARG A 100 -0.01 9.27 -2.21
C ARG A 100 0.91 10.08 -3.12
N TYR A 101 1.49 9.46 -4.14
CA TYR A 101 2.27 10.17 -5.14
C TYR A 101 1.40 11.16 -5.92
N ALA A 102 0.28 10.68 -6.47
CA ALA A 102 -0.60 11.49 -7.32
C ALA A 102 -1.13 12.74 -6.60
N ILE A 103 -1.51 12.64 -5.31
CA ILE A 103 -1.96 13.82 -4.56
C ILE A 103 -0.83 14.84 -4.36
N GLY A 104 0.43 14.42 -4.25
CA GLY A 104 1.56 15.34 -4.18
C GLY A 104 1.74 16.14 -5.47
N VAL A 105 1.60 15.46 -6.61
CA VAL A 105 1.63 16.12 -7.93
C VAL A 105 0.45 17.07 -8.10
N LEU A 106 -0.77 16.65 -7.75
CA LEU A 106 -1.97 17.49 -7.80
C LEU A 106 -1.86 18.71 -6.88
N TYR A 107 -1.31 18.53 -5.68
CA TYR A 107 -1.05 19.63 -4.75
C TYR A 107 -0.10 20.66 -5.37
N ASN A 108 1.00 20.21 -5.99
CA ASN A 108 1.94 21.09 -6.67
C ASN A 108 1.31 21.82 -7.88
N GLN A 109 0.31 21.21 -8.53
CA GLN A 109 -0.46 21.81 -9.63
C GLN A 109 -1.55 22.79 -9.14
N GLY A 110 -1.69 23.00 -7.83
CA GLY A 110 -2.74 23.88 -7.27
C GLY A 110 -4.15 23.28 -7.36
N PHE A 111 -4.29 21.98 -7.63
CA PHE A 111 -5.60 21.31 -7.76
C PHE A 111 -6.49 21.49 -6.52
N PHE A 112 -5.87 21.54 -5.34
CA PHE A 112 -6.58 21.70 -4.07
C PHE A 112 -6.90 23.16 -3.68
N ASN A 113 -6.57 24.14 -4.54
CA ASN A 113 -6.92 25.54 -4.29
C ASN A 113 -8.44 25.77 -4.39
N GLU A 114 -9.09 25.07 -5.32
CA GLU A 114 -10.54 25.17 -5.55
C GLU A 114 -11.30 23.93 -5.05
N ILE A 115 -10.62 22.78 -4.98
CA ILE A 115 -11.22 21.49 -4.64
C ILE A 115 -10.78 21.07 -3.24
N LYS A 116 -11.73 20.96 -2.30
CA LYS A 116 -11.43 20.62 -0.91
C LYS A 116 -11.02 19.14 -0.77
N PRO A 117 -9.80 18.81 -0.30
CA PRO A 117 -9.40 17.43 -0.04
C PRO A 117 -10.06 16.90 1.24
N MET A 118 -10.95 15.92 1.12
CA MET A 118 -11.79 15.44 2.21
C MET A 118 -11.25 14.17 2.86
N PHE A 119 -11.25 13.04 2.15
CA PHE A 119 -10.82 11.75 2.70
C PHE A 119 -9.64 11.18 1.90
N PHE A 120 -8.58 10.79 2.60
CA PHE A 120 -7.54 9.92 2.06
C PHE A 120 -7.60 8.59 2.81
N THR A 121 -8.19 7.57 2.17
CA THR A 121 -8.40 6.26 2.77
C THR A 121 -7.53 5.21 2.10
N THR A 122 -6.88 4.37 2.89
CA THR A 122 -6.13 3.21 2.39
C THR A 122 -6.66 1.90 2.94
N ILE A 123 -6.64 0.86 2.12
CA ILE A 123 -7.07 -0.49 2.49
C ILE A 123 -5.94 -1.46 2.15
N ALA A 124 -5.35 -2.07 3.19
CA ALA A 124 -4.23 -2.99 3.06
C ALA A 124 -3.04 -2.43 2.25
N THR A 125 -2.71 -1.15 2.41
CA THR A 125 -1.62 -0.47 1.69
C THR A 125 -0.29 -0.59 2.43
N PRO A 126 0.82 -1.03 1.80
CA PRO A 126 2.13 -1.15 2.47
C PRO A 126 2.79 0.22 2.64
N HIS A 127 2.34 1.02 3.62
CA HIS A 127 2.81 2.40 3.81
C HIS A 127 4.31 2.52 4.10
N LEU A 128 4.88 1.49 4.75
CA LEU A 128 6.30 1.37 5.10
C LEU A 128 7.05 0.38 4.17
N GLY A 129 6.50 0.15 2.97
CA GLY A 129 7.04 -0.83 2.04
C GLY A 129 6.85 -2.28 2.52
N THR A 130 7.56 -3.20 1.86
CA THR A 130 7.49 -4.65 2.13
C THR A 130 8.80 -5.26 2.58
N ARG A 131 9.90 -4.47 2.60
CA ARG A 131 11.20 -4.93 3.06
C ARG A 131 11.11 -5.42 4.50
N ARG A 132 11.59 -6.63 4.75
CA ARG A 132 11.80 -7.18 6.09
C ARG A 132 13.28 -7.24 6.39
N ASP A 133 13.68 -6.70 7.53
CA ASP A 133 15.07 -6.69 7.97
C ASP A 133 15.38 -7.92 8.83
N GLU A 134 15.22 -9.12 8.26
CA GLU A 134 15.47 -10.38 8.96
C GLU A 134 16.65 -11.16 8.35
N ASN A 135 17.55 -11.64 9.20
CA ASN A 135 18.69 -12.47 8.81
C ASN A 135 18.33 -13.93 8.50
N LYS A 136 17.17 -14.17 7.88
CA LYS A 136 16.72 -15.51 7.45
C LYS A 136 16.91 -15.67 5.95
N PHE A 137 17.50 -16.78 5.52
CA PHE A 137 17.78 -17.07 4.10
C PHE A 137 16.54 -16.93 3.20
N LEU A 138 15.40 -17.49 3.61
CA LEU A 138 14.14 -17.36 2.86
C LEU A 138 13.64 -15.92 2.76
N VAL A 139 13.85 -15.10 3.79
CA VAL A 139 13.46 -13.68 3.76
C VAL A 139 14.34 -12.92 2.77
N LYS A 140 15.64 -13.22 2.71
CA LYS A 140 16.56 -12.64 1.73
C LYS A 140 16.15 -12.99 0.30
N ILE A 141 15.76 -14.25 0.03
CA ILE A 141 15.23 -14.66 -1.29
C ILE A 141 13.95 -13.89 -1.63
N VAL A 142 12.99 -13.80 -0.70
CA VAL A 142 11.73 -13.09 -0.95
C VAL A 142 11.96 -11.61 -1.21
N ASN A 143 12.82 -10.95 -0.43
CA ASN A 143 13.19 -9.56 -0.65
C ASN A 143 13.81 -9.40 -2.05
N TRP A 144 14.78 -10.24 -2.42
CA TRP A 144 15.42 -10.22 -3.75
C TRP A 144 14.42 -10.44 -4.89
N VAL A 145 13.53 -11.43 -4.77
CA VAL A 145 12.48 -11.69 -5.78
C VAL A 145 11.57 -10.47 -5.91
N SER A 146 11.13 -9.91 -4.78
CA SER A 146 10.23 -8.76 -4.79
C SER A 146 10.87 -7.51 -5.38
N SER A 147 12.17 -7.26 -5.11
CA SER A 147 12.88 -6.10 -5.63
C SER A 147 13.23 -6.22 -7.11
N ASN A 148 13.58 -7.41 -7.59
CA ASN A 148 14.07 -7.59 -8.96
C ASN A 148 12.98 -7.98 -9.96
N LEU A 149 11.99 -8.77 -9.54
CA LEU A 149 10.99 -9.33 -10.46
C LEU A 149 9.70 -8.51 -10.57
N ILE A 150 9.51 -7.49 -9.72
CA ILE A 150 8.40 -6.53 -9.84
C ILE A 150 8.89 -5.19 -10.41
N SER A 151 10.05 -5.20 -11.09
CA SER A 151 10.65 -4.02 -11.74
C SER A 151 10.79 -2.84 -10.76
N LYS A 152 10.66 -1.62 -11.27
CA LYS A 152 10.75 -0.37 -10.50
C LYS A 152 9.84 -0.34 -9.27
N THR A 153 8.65 -0.94 -9.36
CA THR A 153 7.74 -1.03 -8.19
C THR A 153 8.31 -1.87 -7.07
N GLY A 154 9.00 -2.96 -7.41
CA GLY A 154 9.68 -3.82 -6.47
C GLY A 154 10.80 -3.11 -5.73
N GLU A 155 11.63 -2.36 -6.46
CA GLU A 155 12.71 -1.53 -5.91
C GLU A 155 12.15 -0.50 -4.92
N GLN A 156 11.10 0.20 -5.32
CA GLN A 156 10.44 1.22 -4.50
C GLN A 156 9.80 0.65 -3.23
N LEU A 157 9.11 -0.49 -3.31
CA LEU A 157 8.54 -1.16 -2.13
C LEU A 157 9.60 -1.65 -1.14
N ASN A 158 10.85 -1.79 -1.57
CA ASN A 158 11.95 -2.25 -0.74
C ASN A 158 12.93 -1.13 -0.32
N TYR A 159 12.65 0.14 -0.62
CA TYR A 159 13.56 1.27 -0.38
C TYR A 159 14.93 1.07 -1.07
N MET A 160 14.92 0.51 -2.27
CA MET A 160 16.13 0.26 -3.07
C MET A 160 16.21 1.17 -4.31
N ASP A 161 15.18 1.98 -4.56
CA ASP A 161 15.15 2.94 -5.66
C ASP A 161 15.91 4.23 -5.31
N LYS A 162 16.33 4.94 -6.36
CA LYS A 162 16.86 6.31 -6.28
C LYS A 162 15.83 7.24 -6.91
N PHE A 163 15.19 8.10 -6.10
CA PHE A 163 14.10 8.96 -6.57
C PHE A 163 14.43 10.45 -6.48
N ASP A 164 14.89 10.92 -5.32
CA ASP A 164 15.37 12.30 -5.14
C ASP A 164 16.84 12.25 -4.69
N GLY A 165 17.74 12.25 -5.68
CA GLY A 165 19.12 11.81 -5.48
C GLY A 165 19.13 10.33 -5.06
N ASP A 166 19.83 10.02 -3.96
CA ASP A 166 19.87 8.67 -3.38
C ASP A 166 18.70 8.38 -2.42
N GLU A 167 17.77 9.34 -2.22
CA GLU A 167 16.64 9.13 -1.32
C GLU A 167 15.54 8.30 -2.01
N PRO A 168 15.10 7.16 -1.42
CA PRO A 168 14.03 6.33 -1.98
C PRO A 168 12.67 7.02 -1.97
N ILE A 169 11.81 6.72 -2.94
CA ILE A 169 10.51 7.41 -3.10
C ILE A 169 9.62 7.30 -1.86
N LEU A 170 9.65 6.18 -1.13
CA LEU A 170 8.84 6.00 0.08
C LEU A 170 9.30 6.92 1.21
N SER A 171 10.60 7.17 1.34
CA SER A 171 11.17 8.15 2.27
C SER A 171 10.74 9.56 1.86
N VAL A 172 10.94 9.93 0.59
CA VAL A 172 10.56 11.25 0.05
C VAL A 172 9.07 11.53 0.26
N MET A 173 8.19 10.56 -0.01
CA MET A 173 6.74 10.70 0.18
C MET A 173 6.30 10.76 1.64
N SER A 174 7.17 10.42 2.59
CA SER A 174 6.90 10.49 4.04
C SER A 174 7.50 11.73 4.69
N ASN A 175 8.43 12.41 4.03
CA ASN A 175 9.20 13.51 4.60
C ASN A 175 8.36 14.81 4.70
N PRO A 176 8.21 15.40 5.91
CA PRO A 176 7.41 16.61 6.15
C PRO A 176 7.76 17.81 5.27
N GLU A 177 9.01 17.90 4.83
CA GLU A 177 9.47 19.02 3.99
C GLU A 177 9.04 18.89 2.54
N LYS A 178 8.70 17.67 2.09
CA LYS A 178 8.38 17.35 0.70
C LYS A 178 6.89 17.53 0.39
N VAL A 179 6.60 17.84 -0.87
CA VAL A 179 5.24 18.18 -1.34
C VAL A 179 4.23 17.05 -1.11
N PHE A 180 4.66 15.79 -1.21
CA PHE A 180 3.80 14.63 -1.02
C PHE A 180 3.24 14.52 0.41
N TYR A 181 4.07 14.81 1.42
CA TYR A 181 3.60 14.85 2.81
C TYR A 181 2.63 16.00 3.04
N LYS A 182 2.98 17.20 2.54
CA LYS A 182 2.14 18.41 2.65
C LYS A 182 0.77 18.17 1.99
N ALA A 183 0.73 17.52 0.83
CA ALA A 183 -0.50 17.12 0.16
C ALA A 183 -1.35 16.16 0.99
N LEU A 184 -0.73 15.15 1.60
CA LEU A 184 -1.42 14.20 2.46
C LEU A 184 -1.94 14.85 3.75
N ALA A 185 -1.18 15.80 4.32
CA ALA A 185 -1.57 16.61 5.47
C ALA A 185 -2.78 17.50 5.17
N ALA A 186 -2.94 17.97 3.92
CA ALA A 186 -4.05 18.83 3.52
C ALA A 186 -5.42 18.15 3.57
N PHE A 187 -5.50 16.82 3.49
CA PHE A 187 -6.77 16.10 3.60
C PHE A 187 -7.40 16.28 4.97
N LYS A 188 -8.71 16.53 5.04
CA LYS A 188 -9.40 16.66 6.33
C LYS A 188 -9.32 15.38 7.17
N TYR A 189 -9.42 14.23 6.52
CA TYR A 189 -9.45 12.93 7.17
C TYR A 189 -8.49 11.95 6.50
N ARG A 190 -7.63 11.30 7.29
CA ARG A 190 -6.75 10.21 6.86
C ARG A 190 -7.14 8.93 7.60
N LYS A 191 -7.49 7.90 6.86
CA LYS A 191 -8.05 6.65 7.39
C LYS A 191 -7.31 5.47 6.79
N LEU A 192 -7.05 4.43 7.57
CA LEU A 192 -6.46 3.20 7.04
C LEU A 192 -7.13 1.95 7.59
N TYR A 193 -7.13 0.88 6.81
CA TYR A 193 -7.60 -0.44 7.21
C TYR A 193 -6.48 -1.46 7.05
N ALA A 194 -6.12 -2.14 8.13
CA ALA A 194 -5.02 -3.10 8.17
C ALA A 194 -5.50 -4.49 8.58
N ASN A 195 -5.28 -5.49 7.71
CA ASN A 195 -5.57 -6.89 8.02
C ASN A 195 -4.59 -7.42 9.08
N THR A 196 -5.10 -8.11 10.10
CA THR A 196 -4.27 -8.70 11.16
C THR A 196 -3.67 -10.05 10.82
N ARG A 197 -4.30 -10.81 9.93
CA ARG A 197 -3.88 -12.17 9.57
C ARG A 197 -4.21 -12.51 8.13
N ASN A 198 -3.52 -13.52 7.62
CA ASN A 198 -3.77 -14.11 6.29
C ASN A 198 -3.71 -13.10 5.12
N ASP A 199 -3.10 -11.94 5.34
CA ASP A 199 -2.65 -11.05 4.30
C ASP A 199 -1.18 -11.37 4.01
N ARG A 200 -0.96 -12.20 2.99
CA ARG A 200 0.39 -12.65 2.60
C ARG A 200 1.12 -11.62 1.76
N THR A 201 0.43 -10.59 1.30
CA THR A 201 0.96 -9.56 0.40
C THR A 201 1.41 -8.34 1.20
N VAL A 202 0.60 -7.91 2.16
CA VAL A 202 0.85 -6.72 2.96
C VAL A 202 0.77 -7.06 4.45
N PRO A 203 1.91 -7.14 5.14
CA PRO A 203 1.95 -7.37 6.58
C PRO A 203 1.18 -6.30 7.37
N PHE A 204 0.68 -6.68 8.55
CA PHE A 204 -0.10 -5.79 9.41
C PHE A 204 0.66 -4.49 9.73
N TRP A 205 1.89 -4.59 10.22
CA TRP A 205 2.69 -3.45 10.68
C TRP A 205 2.88 -2.36 9.62
N THR A 206 3.09 -2.74 8.35
CA THR A 206 3.24 -1.76 7.26
C THR A 206 1.90 -1.17 6.84
N ALA A 207 0.82 -1.96 6.85
CA ALA A 207 -0.53 -1.45 6.58
C ALA A 207 -1.04 -0.49 7.67
N ALA A 208 -0.70 -0.81 8.92
CA ALA A 208 -1.09 -0.07 10.10
C ALA A 208 -0.18 1.12 10.41
N ILE A 209 0.97 1.25 9.74
CA ILE A 209 2.01 2.23 10.09
C ILE A 209 2.39 2.04 11.58
N ALA A 210 2.68 0.81 11.98
CA ALA A 210 2.99 0.40 13.35
C ALA A 210 4.41 -0.18 13.42
N ASP A 211 5.09 -0.02 14.56
CA ASP A 211 6.40 -0.63 14.82
C ASP A 211 6.29 -1.97 15.58
N VAL A 212 5.06 -2.41 15.86
CA VAL A 212 4.72 -3.68 16.52
C VAL A 212 3.72 -4.48 15.69
N ASP A 213 3.76 -5.81 15.82
CA ASP A 213 2.76 -6.71 15.25
C ASP A 213 2.28 -7.69 16.33
N PRO A 214 1.17 -7.39 17.03
CA PRO A 214 0.66 -8.25 18.10
C PRO A 214 -0.03 -9.52 17.56
N PHE A 215 -0.27 -9.61 16.25
CA PHE A 215 -1.08 -10.65 15.64
C PHE A 215 -0.25 -11.83 15.11
N ILE A 216 1.07 -11.81 15.34
CA ILE A 216 1.99 -12.91 14.99
C ILE A 216 1.56 -14.23 15.66
N ASP A 217 1.21 -14.17 16.96
CA ASP A 217 0.77 -15.34 17.72
C ASP A 217 -0.59 -15.08 18.38
N LEU A 218 -1.65 -15.36 17.63
CA LEU A 218 -3.03 -15.16 18.06
C LEU A 218 -3.42 -15.97 19.31
N LYS A 219 -2.64 -17.00 19.70
CA LYS A 219 -2.90 -17.78 20.91
C LYS A 219 -2.47 -17.05 22.19
N LYS A 220 -1.64 -16.02 22.07
CA LYS A 220 -1.12 -15.22 23.19
C LYS A 220 -1.91 -13.94 23.41
N ILE A 221 -3.00 -13.74 22.66
CA ILE A 221 -3.84 -12.54 22.78
C ILE A 221 -5.31 -12.91 22.82
N THR A 222 -6.06 -12.18 23.63
CA THR A 222 -7.52 -12.15 23.56
C THR A 222 -7.96 -10.95 22.73
N ILE A 223 -8.91 -11.15 21.82
CA ILE A 223 -9.38 -10.14 20.87
C ILE A 223 -10.81 -9.75 21.23
N GLU A 224 -11.02 -8.48 21.57
CA GLU A 224 -12.35 -7.88 21.68
C GLU A 224 -12.71 -7.24 20.34
N LYS A 225 -13.87 -7.60 19.78
CA LYS A 225 -14.35 -7.06 18.50
C LYS A 225 -15.28 -5.88 18.73
N ASN A 226 -15.45 -5.05 17.70
CA ASN A 226 -16.44 -4.00 17.71
C ASN A 226 -17.87 -4.59 17.68
N ASP A 227 -18.78 -3.99 18.45
CA ASP A 227 -20.15 -4.49 18.65
C ASP A 227 -21.00 -4.40 17.37
N LYS A 228 -20.83 -3.34 16.57
CA LYS A 228 -21.59 -3.09 15.33
C LYS A 228 -20.91 -3.70 14.10
N PHE A 229 -19.59 -3.85 14.14
CA PHE A 229 -18.77 -4.33 13.03
C PHE A 229 -17.80 -5.40 13.52
N GLY A 230 -18.23 -6.66 13.59
CA GLY A 230 -17.46 -7.78 14.14
C GLY A 230 -16.18 -8.15 13.38
N ALA A 231 -15.99 -7.60 12.17
CA ALA A 231 -14.72 -7.65 11.45
C ALA A 231 -13.65 -6.67 11.99
N LEU A 232 -14.01 -5.68 12.80
CA LEU A 232 -13.08 -4.73 13.42
C LEU A 232 -12.69 -5.19 14.84
N ILE A 233 -11.42 -5.00 15.17
CA ILE A 233 -10.91 -5.22 16.53
C ILE A 233 -11.00 -3.89 17.29
N LYS A 234 -11.56 -3.95 18.49
CA LYS A 234 -11.68 -2.82 19.42
C LYS A 234 -10.48 -2.76 20.37
N SER A 235 -10.15 -3.89 20.99
CA SER A 235 -9.03 -4.01 21.93
C SER A 235 -8.38 -5.38 21.82
N ILE A 236 -7.13 -5.48 22.29
CA ILE A 236 -6.45 -6.74 22.52
C ILE A 236 -5.93 -6.78 23.94
N SER A 237 -5.85 -7.97 24.54
CA SER A 237 -5.15 -8.17 25.81
C SER A 237 -4.22 -9.35 25.74
N LYS A 238 -3.12 -9.28 26.49
CA LYS A 238 -2.16 -10.38 26.58
C LYS A 238 -2.81 -11.53 27.36
N GLN A 239 -2.73 -12.73 26.80
CA GLN A 239 -3.17 -13.95 27.45
C GLN A 239 -1.93 -14.72 27.92
N ASP A 240 -1.93 -15.08 29.21
CA ASP A 240 -0.93 -16.02 29.72
C ASP A 240 -1.11 -17.37 29.04
N ALA A 241 -0.01 -17.96 28.58
CA ALA A 241 -0.04 -19.18 27.79
C ALA A 241 -0.66 -20.32 28.62
N ILE A 242 -1.90 -20.70 28.32
CA ILE A 242 -2.48 -21.93 28.87
C ILE A 242 -1.80 -23.10 28.13
N PRO A 243 -1.10 -24.02 28.83
CA PRO A 243 -0.48 -25.16 28.18
C PRO A 243 -1.56 -26.07 27.61
N VAL A 244 -1.78 -26.00 26.29
CA VAL A 244 -2.65 -26.92 25.58
C VAL A 244 -1.97 -28.29 25.56
N LYS A 245 -2.46 -29.22 26.38
CA LYS A 245 -2.14 -30.65 26.24
C LYS A 245 -2.71 -31.13 24.91
N VAL A 246 -1.88 -31.23 23.88
CA VAL A 246 -2.28 -31.75 22.58
C VAL A 246 -2.49 -33.26 22.72
N PRO A 247 -3.69 -33.81 22.47
CA PRO A 247 -3.88 -35.25 22.48
C PRO A 247 -3.04 -35.89 21.38
N TRP A 248 -2.17 -36.83 21.75
CA TRP A 248 -1.35 -37.63 20.84
C TRP A 248 -2.19 -38.67 20.08
N THR A 249 -3.21 -38.24 19.34
CA THR A 249 -3.90 -39.14 18.41
C THR A 249 -3.24 -39.01 17.05
N LYS A 250 -2.29 -39.90 16.76
CA LYS A 250 -1.74 -40.10 15.42
C LYS A 250 -2.87 -40.48 14.47
N LYS A 251 -3.27 -39.58 13.58
CA LYS A 251 -4.01 -39.95 12.38
C LYS A 251 -3.03 -40.60 11.41
N ILE A 252 -3.06 -41.93 11.32
CA ILE A 252 -2.46 -42.66 10.21
C ILE A 252 -3.36 -42.43 9.00
N VAL A 253 -3.03 -41.44 8.18
CA VAL A 253 -3.65 -41.26 6.86
C VAL A 253 -2.78 -42.01 5.85
N GLY A 254 -3.43 -42.83 5.02
CA GLY A 254 -2.80 -43.78 4.09
C GLY A 254 -1.57 -43.24 3.37
N VAL A 255 -0.44 -43.91 3.60
CA VAL A 255 0.90 -43.58 3.11
C VAL A 255 0.95 -43.39 1.57
N SER A 256 0.08 -44.07 0.81
CA SER A 256 0.06 -44.02 -0.66
C SER A 256 -0.39 -42.67 -1.25
N LYS A 257 -1.43 -42.02 -0.68
CA LYS A 257 -1.91 -40.72 -1.18
C LYS A 257 -0.95 -39.58 -0.83
N THR A 258 -0.28 -39.70 0.31
CA THR A 258 0.73 -38.75 0.78
C THR A 258 1.99 -38.81 -0.08
N ILE A 259 2.49 -40.01 -0.40
CA ILE A 259 3.63 -40.18 -1.31
C ILE A 259 3.30 -39.65 -2.71
N LEU A 260 2.12 -40.00 -3.25
CA LEU A 260 1.69 -39.51 -4.56
C LEU A 260 1.58 -37.98 -4.59
N PHE A 261 1.05 -37.35 -3.53
CA PHE A 261 1.01 -35.90 -3.39
C PHE A 261 2.41 -35.27 -3.41
N TYR A 262 3.36 -35.86 -2.67
CA TYR A 262 4.75 -35.37 -2.66
C TYR A 262 5.47 -35.59 -4.00
N LEU A 263 5.20 -36.68 -4.72
CA LEU A 263 5.75 -36.89 -6.07
C LEU A 263 5.20 -35.87 -7.08
N ILE A 264 3.88 -35.66 -7.06
CA ILE A 264 3.21 -34.67 -7.93
C ILE A 264 3.75 -33.27 -7.64
N ILE A 265 3.84 -32.86 -6.36
CA ILE A 265 4.33 -31.53 -6.01
C ILE A 265 5.81 -31.36 -6.35
N SER A 266 6.64 -32.42 -6.25
CA SER A 266 8.07 -32.35 -6.58
C SER A 266 8.33 -32.12 -8.06
N VAL A 267 7.39 -32.45 -8.95
CA VAL A 267 7.49 -32.19 -10.40
C VAL A 267 6.73 -30.93 -10.80
N LEU A 268 5.49 -30.78 -10.34
CA LEU A 268 4.63 -29.66 -10.71
C LEU A 268 5.08 -28.34 -10.07
N LEU A 269 5.61 -28.35 -8.84
CA LEU A 269 6.02 -27.13 -8.17
C LEU A 269 7.24 -26.48 -8.85
N PRO A 270 8.32 -27.20 -9.21
CA PRO A 270 9.41 -26.60 -9.99
C PRO A 270 8.95 -26.07 -11.35
N LEU A 271 8.12 -26.82 -12.09
CA LEU A 271 7.58 -26.37 -13.37
C LEU A 271 6.72 -25.11 -13.21
N TRP A 272 5.86 -25.08 -12.19
CA TRP A 272 5.04 -23.93 -11.86
C TRP A 272 5.89 -22.72 -11.47
N ILE A 273 6.94 -22.92 -10.66
CA ILE A 273 7.91 -21.88 -10.31
C ILE A 273 8.59 -21.33 -11.56
N ILE A 274 9.04 -22.18 -12.49
CA ILE A 274 9.67 -21.76 -13.75
C ILE A 274 8.71 -20.88 -14.55
N ILE A 275 7.44 -21.30 -14.70
CA ILE A 275 6.42 -20.54 -15.44
C ILE A 275 6.13 -19.20 -14.77
N VAL A 276 6.02 -19.17 -13.45
CA VAL A 276 5.76 -17.94 -12.70
C VAL A 276 6.95 -16.98 -12.82
N LEU A 277 8.17 -17.48 -12.59
CA LEU A 277 9.37 -16.66 -12.66
C LEU A 277 9.63 -16.15 -14.08
N SER A 278 9.40 -16.96 -15.12
CA SER A 278 9.53 -16.52 -16.52
C SER A 278 8.54 -15.40 -16.83
N THR A 279 7.28 -15.57 -16.43
CA THR A 279 6.24 -14.56 -16.62
C THR A 279 6.59 -13.24 -15.90
N LEU A 280 6.96 -13.31 -14.62
CA LEU A 280 7.36 -12.12 -13.85
C LEU A 280 8.58 -11.43 -14.48
N THR A 281 9.56 -12.20 -14.93
CA THR A 281 10.76 -11.67 -15.60
C THR A 281 10.40 -10.98 -16.91
N THR A 282 9.58 -11.59 -17.76
CA THR A 282 9.13 -10.97 -19.01
C THR A 282 8.39 -9.66 -18.77
N GLN A 283 7.47 -9.63 -17.79
CA GLN A 283 6.75 -8.40 -17.44
C GLN A 283 7.68 -7.34 -16.87
N SER A 284 8.64 -7.73 -16.03
CA SER A 284 9.66 -6.81 -15.51
C SER A 284 10.49 -6.17 -16.62
N LEU A 285 10.92 -6.94 -17.62
CA LEU A 285 11.67 -6.43 -18.77
C LEU A 285 10.83 -5.49 -19.65
N ILE A 286 9.56 -5.82 -19.91
CA ILE A 286 8.63 -4.96 -20.65
C ILE A 286 8.44 -3.62 -19.91
N SER A 287 8.23 -3.69 -18.60
CA SER A 287 8.12 -2.54 -17.71
C SER A 287 9.36 -1.64 -17.77
N ARG A 288 10.57 -2.21 -17.58
CA ARG A 288 11.83 -1.45 -17.65
C ARG A 288 11.99 -0.73 -18.99
N ARG A 289 11.71 -1.40 -20.10
CA ARG A 289 11.73 -0.77 -21.44
C ARG A 289 10.74 0.37 -21.58
N ARG A 290 9.52 0.21 -21.05
CA ARG A 290 8.47 1.22 -21.08
C ARG A 290 8.84 2.43 -20.22
N VAL A 291 9.32 2.21 -19.01
CA VAL A 291 9.82 3.27 -18.10
C VAL A 291 10.99 4.02 -18.73
N ALA A 292 11.99 3.32 -19.28
CA ALA A 292 13.12 3.95 -19.96
C ALA A 292 12.69 4.89 -21.10
N LYS A 293 11.71 4.48 -21.92
CA LYS A 293 11.15 5.34 -22.98
C LYS A 293 10.45 6.58 -22.42
N ILE A 294 9.67 6.45 -21.35
CA ILE A 294 8.98 7.57 -20.71
C ILE A 294 9.99 8.58 -20.14
N LEU A 295 11.02 8.08 -19.46
CA LEU A 295 12.06 8.90 -18.85
C LEU A 295 12.90 9.61 -19.93
N ALA A 296 13.28 8.91 -21.00
CA ALA A 296 13.98 9.52 -22.14
C ALA A 296 13.13 10.63 -22.80
N ALA A 297 11.83 10.39 -23.02
CA ALA A 297 10.94 11.40 -23.57
C ALA A 297 10.76 12.62 -22.65
N SER A 298 10.78 12.39 -21.33
CA SER A 298 10.68 13.47 -20.34
C SER A 298 11.95 14.34 -20.31
N ARG A 299 13.14 13.71 -20.38
CA ARG A 299 14.42 14.43 -20.50
C ARG A 299 14.46 15.38 -21.71
N VAL A 300 13.98 14.93 -22.86
CA VAL A 300 13.89 15.76 -24.09
C VAL A 300 12.90 16.93 -23.91
N LYS A 301 11.82 16.71 -23.16
CA LYS A 301 10.84 17.77 -22.88
C LYS A 301 11.40 18.83 -21.93
N ASP A 302 12.19 18.42 -20.93
CA ASP A 302 12.81 19.34 -19.98
C ASP A 302 13.96 20.14 -20.63
N SER A 303 14.72 19.55 -21.57
CA SER A 303 15.76 20.30 -22.33
C SER A 303 15.20 21.36 -23.28
N ASN A 304 13.95 21.18 -23.75
CA ASN A 304 13.24 22.16 -24.59
C ASN A 304 12.42 23.17 -23.78
N TRP A 305 12.34 23.01 -22.45
CA TRP A 305 11.62 23.92 -21.55
C TRP A 305 12.60 24.93 -20.92
N ASN A 306 13.11 25.84 -21.74
CA ASN A 306 13.66 27.09 -21.26
C ASN A 306 12.72 28.23 -21.70
N ILE A 307 12.45 29.12 -20.75
CA ILE A 307 11.75 30.42 -20.83
C ILE A 307 10.34 30.40 -20.20
N THR A 308 10.23 31.15 -19.09
CA THR A 308 9.02 31.65 -18.39
C THR A 308 8.13 30.66 -17.62
N SER A 309 8.51 30.34 -16.38
CA SER A 309 7.61 30.42 -15.19
C SER A 309 8.35 29.95 -13.94
N ASN A 310 8.31 30.75 -12.87
CA ASN A 310 8.86 30.45 -11.54
C ASN A 310 8.01 29.39 -10.79
N GLN A 311 7.77 28.23 -11.41
CA GLN A 311 7.19 27.07 -10.76
C GLN A 311 8.18 25.92 -10.83
N THR A 312 8.94 25.71 -9.76
CA THR A 312 9.83 24.57 -9.61
C THR A 312 8.98 23.30 -9.54
N ARG A 313 8.95 22.54 -10.63
CA ARG A 313 8.60 21.12 -10.57
C ARG A 313 9.63 20.41 -9.68
N PRO A 314 9.25 19.39 -8.91
CA PRO A 314 10.25 18.52 -8.29
C PRO A 314 11.14 17.95 -9.40
N ASN A 315 12.45 18.20 -9.29
CA ASN A 315 13.45 17.61 -10.18
C ASN A 315 13.35 16.09 -10.04
N VAL A 316 12.73 15.43 -11.01
CA VAL A 316 12.80 13.97 -11.12
C VAL A 316 14.20 13.66 -11.65
N ILE A 317 15.16 13.47 -10.74
CA ILE A 317 16.53 13.11 -11.13
C ILE A 317 16.49 11.65 -11.59
N VAL A 318 16.67 11.47 -12.90
CA VAL A 318 16.63 10.18 -13.57
C VAL A 318 18.00 9.51 -13.46
N SER A 319 18.12 8.40 -12.73
CA SER A 319 19.32 7.55 -12.71
C SER A 319 19.66 6.97 -14.09
N ASN A 320 20.95 6.67 -14.34
CA ASN A 320 21.46 6.29 -15.65
C ASN A 320 21.15 4.83 -16.01
N ILE A 321 20.72 4.60 -17.26
CA ILE A 321 20.21 3.31 -17.76
C ILE A 321 21.29 2.22 -17.89
N GLU A 322 22.55 2.59 -18.13
CA GLU A 322 23.68 1.65 -18.18
C GLU A 322 24.08 1.14 -16.77
N GLU A 323 23.76 1.95 -15.75
CA GLU A 323 23.97 1.64 -14.34
C GLU A 323 22.97 0.58 -13.85
N ASP A 324 21.76 0.52 -14.41
CA ASP A 324 20.66 -0.36 -13.97
C ASP A 324 20.90 -1.85 -14.34
N ALA A 325 21.45 -2.11 -15.54
CA ALA A 325 21.80 -3.45 -15.99
C ALA A 325 23.05 -3.98 -15.25
N THR A 326 24.02 -3.10 -15.02
CA THR A 326 25.23 -3.40 -14.25
C THR A 326 24.91 -3.58 -12.77
N GLU A 327 24.04 -2.76 -12.17
CA GLU A 327 23.52 -2.93 -10.80
C GLU A 327 22.71 -4.23 -10.66
N THR A 328 21.92 -4.62 -11.66
CA THR A 328 21.22 -5.92 -11.64
C THR A 328 22.21 -7.09 -11.62
N VAL A 329 23.25 -7.03 -12.46
CA VAL A 329 24.33 -8.03 -12.50
C VAL A 329 25.15 -8.01 -11.20
N ILE A 330 25.48 -6.83 -10.66
CA ILE A 330 26.19 -6.65 -9.38
C ILE A 330 25.34 -7.14 -8.21
N ASN A 331 24.02 -6.94 -8.22
CA ASN A 331 23.12 -7.45 -7.18
C ASN A 331 22.96 -8.97 -7.26
N ILE A 332 22.98 -9.55 -8.46
CA ILE A 332 23.07 -11.01 -8.65
C ILE A 332 24.43 -11.52 -8.17
N GLN A 333 25.52 -10.84 -8.51
CA GLN A 333 26.88 -11.19 -8.08
C GLN A 333 26.99 -11.13 -6.55
N ASN A 334 26.56 -10.04 -5.90
CA ASN A 334 26.55 -9.86 -4.45
C ASN A 334 25.62 -10.84 -3.73
N PHE A 335 24.54 -11.30 -4.38
CA PHE A 335 23.71 -12.39 -3.87
C PHE A 335 24.43 -13.74 -3.92
N LEU A 336 25.25 -13.98 -4.94
CA LEU A 336 26.04 -15.20 -5.12
C LEU A 336 27.34 -15.20 -4.29
N THR A 337 27.93 -14.03 -4.04
CA THR A 337 29.16 -13.85 -3.27
C THR A 337 28.81 -13.28 -1.89
N HIS A 338 28.70 -14.13 -0.88
CA HIS A 338 28.43 -13.74 0.51
C HIS A 338 29.40 -12.66 1.04
N SER A 339 29.01 -11.39 0.94
CA SER A 339 29.72 -10.27 1.57
C SER A 339 28.71 -9.37 2.28
N LEU A 340 28.70 -9.44 3.61
CA LEU A 340 27.87 -8.59 4.47
C LEU A 340 28.41 -7.14 4.45
N PRO A 341 27.57 -6.11 4.26
CA PRO A 341 27.93 -4.76 4.67
C PRO A 341 28.00 -4.68 6.21
N PRO A 342 28.92 -3.88 6.78
CA PRO A 342 29.05 -3.76 8.23
C PRO A 342 27.76 -3.17 8.83
N SER A 343 27.30 -3.81 9.90
CA SER A 343 26.18 -3.30 10.70
C SER A 343 26.59 -2.00 11.41
N PRO A 344 25.80 -0.91 11.33
CA PRO A 344 26.05 0.26 12.16
C PRO A 344 25.84 -0.09 13.64
N THR A 345 26.77 0.40 14.44
CA THR A 345 26.85 0.28 15.90
C THR A 345 25.54 0.71 16.55
N LYS A 346 25.02 -0.12 17.47
CA LYS A 346 23.85 0.19 18.31
C LYS A 346 24.11 1.50 19.08
N GLN A 347 23.40 2.56 18.74
CA GLN A 347 23.15 3.67 19.66
C GLN A 347 21.70 3.58 20.13
N SER A 348 21.54 3.32 21.43
CA SER A 348 20.26 3.35 22.12
C SER A 348 19.85 4.81 22.35
N PRO A 349 18.65 5.25 21.92
CA PRO A 349 18.06 6.47 22.45
C PRO A 349 17.36 6.12 23.76
N SER A 350 17.82 6.74 24.85
CA SER A 350 17.11 6.81 26.12
C SER A 350 15.87 7.68 25.94
N ASN A 351 14.69 7.07 25.96
CA ASN A 351 13.44 7.79 26.13
C ASN A 351 12.64 7.20 27.29
N LYS A 352 12.21 8.11 28.17
CA LYS A 352 11.52 7.85 29.43
C LYS A 352 10.35 6.88 29.24
N ILE A 353 10.41 5.79 29.98
CA ILE A 353 9.43 4.72 30.03
C ILE A 353 8.24 5.22 30.86
N VAL A 354 7.08 5.34 30.24
CA VAL A 354 5.81 5.35 30.96
C VAL A 354 5.33 3.90 30.96
N GLU A 355 5.61 3.18 32.04
CA GLU A 355 5.03 1.88 32.33
C GLU A 355 3.54 2.07 32.65
N SER A 356 2.67 1.80 31.68
CA SER A 356 1.26 1.56 31.98
C SER A 356 1.06 0.07 32.26
N ASN A 357 0.63 -0.25 33.48
CA ASN A 357 0.27 -1.59 33.98
C ASN A 357 -0.97 -2.21 33.28
N ALA A 358 -1.24 -1.86 32.02
CA ALA A 358 -2.42 -2.34 31.30
C ALA A 358 -2.09 -3.61 30.51
N ASN A 359 -2.65 -4.74 30.92
CA ASN A 359 -2.61 -5.99 30.14
C ASN A 359 -3.44 -5.91 28.85
N ALA A 360 -4.14 -4.79 28.59
CA ALA A 360 -5.00 -4.56 27.45
C ALA A 360 -4.65 -3.24 26.74
N ILE A 361 -4.77 -3.23 25.40
CA ILE A 361 -4.49 -2.08 24.54
C ILE A 361 -5.67 -1.87 23.59
N MET A 362 -6.14 -0.63 23.52
CA MET A 362 -7.11 -0.20 22.52
C MET A 362 -6.47 -0.11 21.15
N MET A 363 -7.20 -0.52 20.10
CA MET A 363 -6.72 -0.44 18.71
C MET A 363 -6.59 1.00 18.19
N THR A 364 -6.91 2.01 18.98
CA THR A 364 -6.56 3.40 18.71
C THR A 364 -5.12 3.74 19.13
N GLU A 365 -4.51 2.95 20.01
CA GLU A 365 -3.21 3.26 20.67
C GLU A 365 -2.11 2.24 20.37
N PHE A 366 -2.40 1.16 19.63
CA PHE A 366 -1.45 0.05 19.38
C PHE A 366 -0.20 0.43 18.56
N THR A 367 -0.15 1.62 17.97
CA THR A 367 0.87 2.03 16.99
C THR A 367 2.29 1.83 17.53
N THR A 368 2.48 2.12 18.81
CA THR A 368 3.68 1.81 19.59
C THR A 368 3.24 1.13 20.88
N SER A 369 3.82 -0.02 21.21
CA SER A 369 3.52 -0.71 22.47
C SER A 369 4.73 -1.43 23.02
N SER A 370 4.96 -1.33 24.33
CA SER A 370 5.97 -2.12 25.02
C SER A 370 5.52 -3.58 25.29
N LEU A 371 4.23 -3.90 25.14
CA LEU A 371 3.71 -5.26 25.39
C LEU A 371 4.14 -6.27 24.32
N PHE A 372 4.48 -5.79 23.13
CA PHE A 372 4.80 -6.62 21.97
C PHE A 372 6.21 -6.30 21.45
N PRO A 373 6.93 -7.31 20.93
CA PRO A 373 8.24 -7.08 20.35
C PRO A 373 8.13 -6.17 19.12
N ARG A 374 9.12 -5.30 18.96
CA ARG A 374 9.21 -4.44 17.77
C ARG A 374 9.47 -5.27 16.52
N VAL A 375 8.89 -4.85 15.42
CA VAL A 375 9.13 -5.41 14.10
C VAL A 375 10.51 -4.97 13.61
N PRO A 376 11.33 -5.88 13.07
CA PRO A 376 12.62 -5.50 12.49
C PRO A 376 12.41 -4.77 11.16
N ILE A 377 12.61 -3.45 11.19
CA ILE A 377 12.53 -2.53 10.05
C ILE A 377 13.84 -1.75 9.89
N CYS A 378 14.18 -1.35 8.67
CA CYS A 378 15.41 -0.60 8.40
C CYS A 378 15.30 0.88 8.81
N GLY A 379 16.42 1.60 8.82
CA GLY A 379 16.47 3.02 9.22
C GLY A 379 15.51 3.93 8.42
N ALA A 380 15.45 3.77 7.10
CA ALA A 380 14.53 4.54 6.24
C ALA A 380 13.05 4.27 6.55
N GLN A 381 12.71 3.02 6.88
CA GLN A 381 11.37 2.64 7.32
C GLN A 381 11.03 3.27 8.68
N ASN A 382 11.99 3.32 9.61
CA ASN A 382 11.79 3.94 10.93
C ASN A 382 11.53 5.46 10.84
N ILE A 383 12.25 6.15 9.95
CA ILE A 383 12.01 7.57 9.66
C ILE A 383 10.60 7.74 9.05
N SER A 384 10.27 6.94 8.05
CA SER A 384 8.94 6.96 7.41
C SER A 384 7.80 6.71 8.40
N PHE A 385 8.00 5.75 9.31
CA PHE A 385 7.08 5.42 10.40
C PHE A 385 6.82 6.63 11.30
N THR A 386 7.90 7.32 11.71
CA THR A 386 7.80 8.48 12.59
C THR A 386 6.99 9.59 11.93
N TYR A 387 7.37 9.99 10.71
CA TYR A 387 6.69 11.09 10.02
C TYR A 387 5.25 10.77 9.67
N LEU A 388 4.96 9.57 9.17
CA LEU A 388 3.58 9.21 8.81
C LEU A 388 2.63 9.21 9.99
N ASN A 389 3.11 8.87 11.19
CA ASN A 389 2.28 8.91 12.40
C ASN A 389 2.00 10.33 12.92
N MET A 390 2.79 11.33 12.53
CA MET A 390 2.51 12.74 12.85
C MET A 390 1.25 13.27 12.17
N LEU A 391 0.74 12.58 11.13
CA LEU A 391 -0.43 13.02 10.36
C LEU A 391 -1.78 12.69 11.02
N GLY A 392 -1.81 12.05 12.19
CA GLY A 392 -3.08 11.77 12.90
C GLY A 392 -4.03 10.87 12.11
N TRP A 393 -3.59 9.65 11.78
CA TRP A 393 -4.41 8.65 11.10
C TRP A 393 -5.44 8.04 12.06
N GLU A 394 -6.67 7.84 11.58
CA GLU A 394 -7.56 6.86 12.21
C GLU A 394 -7.27 5.47 11.61
N LYS A 395 -6.96 4.52 12.48
CA LYS A 395 -6.47 3.19 12.10
C LYS A 395 -7.49 2.13 12.46
N PHE A 396 -8.04 1.46 11.46
CA PHE A 396 -8.98 0.37 11.65
C PHE A 396 -8.26 -0.97 11.52
N VAL A 397 -8.26 -1.74 12.61
CA VAL A 397 -7.63 -3.06 12.69
C VAL A 397 -8.65 -4.14 12.32
N VAL A 398 -8.36 -4.90 11.26
CA VAL A 398 -9.34 -5.76 10.58
C VAL A 398 -9.02 -7.25 10.80
N PHE A 399 -9.98 -7.98 11.38
CA PHE A 399 -9.90 -9.41 11.62
C PHE A 399 -10.73 -10.21 10.60
N ILE A 400 -10.13 -10.53 9.45
CA ILE A 400 -10.74 -11.41 8.44
C ILE A 400 -10.09 -12.80 8.50
N ASP A 401 -10.89 -13.80 8.87
CA ASP A 401 -10.45 -15.19 8.88
C ASP A 401 -10.79 -15.85 7.54
N SER A 402 -9.98 -15.53 6.52
CA SER A 402 -10.09 -16.11 5.18
C SER A 402 -8.70 -16.53 4.70
N LEU A 403 -8.62 -17.45 3.72
CA LEU A 403 -7.35 -17.86 3.12
C LEU A 403 -6.61 -16.71 2.41
N ASN A 404 -7.35 -15.72 1.93
CA ASN A 404 -6.82 -14.54 1.26
C ASN A 404 -7.50 -13.29 1.82
N ALA A 405 -7.04 -12.83 2.98
CA ALA A 405 -7.59 -11.64 3.63
C ALA A 405 -7.34 -10.38 2.79
N HIS A 406 -6.22 -10.34 2.07
CA HIS A 406 -5.86 -9.24 1.16
C HIS A 406 -6.94 -8.98 0.10
N ALA A 407 -7.46 -10.03 -0.53
CA ALA A 407 -8.53 -9.92 -1.52
C ALA A 407 -9.92 -9.78 -0.87
N SER A 408 -10.10 -10.36 0.32
CA SER A 408 -11.39 -10.41 0.98
C SER A 408 -11.80 -9.06 1.58
N ILE A 409 -10.85 -8.27 2.08
CA ILE A 409 -11.12 -6.95 2.70
C ILE A 409 -11.85 -5.98 1.76
N ILE A 410 -11.65 -6.10 0.44
CA ILE A 410 -12.33 -5.31 -0.60
C ILE A 410 -13.42 -6.08 -1.36
N VAL A 411 -13.73 -7.31 -0.94
CA VAL A 411 -14.70 -8.19 -1.63
C VAL A 411 -14.34 -8.40 -3.11
N ARG A 412 -13.06 -8.66 -3.39
CA ARG A 412 -12.54 -8.79 -4.76
C ARG A 412 -13.24 -9.89 -5.57
N ASN A 413 -13.66 -10.96 -4.90
CA ASN A 413 -14.39 -12.08 -5.50
C ASN A 413 -15.75 -12.25 -4.80
N LYS A 414 -16.80 -12.61 -5.55
CA LYS A 414 -18.16 -12.86 -4.99
C LYS A 414 -18.18 -13.87 -3.83
N ARG A 415 -17.26 -14.84 -3.83
CA ARG A 415 -17.12 -15.87 -2.78
C ARG A 415 -16.42 -15.39 -1.49
N ALA A 416 -15.81 -14.21 -1.49
CA ALA A 416 -15.00 -13.70 -0.36
C ALA A 416 -15.83 -12.95 0.71
N GLY A 417 -17.16 -13.02 0.65
CA GLY A 417 -18.02 -11.87 0.96
C GLY A 417 -18.74 -11.86 2.30
N GLY A 418 -18.18 -12.43 3.37
CA GLY A 418 -18.73 -12.19 4.72
C GLY A 418 -18.19 -10.88 5.29
N LYS A 419 -17.10 -11.00 6.05
CA LYS A 419 -16.44 -9.91 6.77
C LYS A 419 -15.94 -8.77 5.89
N GLY A 420 -15.56 -9.04 4.64
CA GLY A 420 -15.20 -7.98 3.68
C GLY A 420 -16.35 -7.01 3.42
N LYS A 421 -17.58 -7.52 3.27
CA LYS A 421 -18.76 -6.67 3.09
C LYS A 421 -19.03 -5.81 4.31
N GLU A 422 -18.75 -6.32 5.50
CA GLU A 422 -18.88 -5.58 6.75
C GLU A 422 -17.88 -4.42 6.85
N ILE A 423 -16.64 -4.61 6.38
CA ILE A 423 -15.65 -3.52 6.28
C ILE A 423 -16.10 -2.45 5.29
N ILE A 424 -16.60 -2.85 4.12
CA ILE A 424 -17.14 -1.90 3.15
C ILE A 424 -18.38 -1.18 3.70
N ARG A 425 -19.24 -1.89 4.44
CA ARG A 425 -20.39 -1.28 5.12
C ARG A 425 -19.93 -0.26 6.16
N HIS A 426 -18.96 -0.60 7.01
CA HIS A 426 -18.36 0.34 7.97
C HIS A 426 -17.82 1.60 7.28
N PHE A 427 -17.04 1.42 6.20
CA PHE A 427 -16.49 2.54 5.46
C PHE A 427 -17.59 3.47 4.94
N ILE A 428 -18.67 2.91 4.40
CA ILE A 428 -19.75 3.67 3.79
C ILE A 428 -20.68 4.29 4.83
N GLU A 429 -20.91 3.61 5.95
CA GLU A 429 -21.83 4.05 7.02
C GLU A 429 -21.23 5.07 7.97
N GLU A 430 -19.99 4.85 8.40
CA GLU A 430 -19.39 5.60 9.52
C GLU A 430 -18.21 6.48 9.08
N VAL A 431 -17.51 6.10 8.01
CA VAL A 431 -16.23 6.75 7.66
C VAL A 431 -16.36 7.76 6.54
N PHE A 432 -16.99 7.40 5.43
CA PHE A 432 -17.13 8.27 4.27
C PHE A 432 -18.45 9.04 4.32
N ILE A 433 -18.37 10.33 4.62
CA ILE A 433 -19.53 11.25 4.67
C ILE A 433 -19.28 12.40 3.69
N PRO A 434 -19.91 12.38 2.50
CA PRO A 434 -19.54 13.24 1.39
C PRO A 434 -19.99 14.71 1.49
#